data_AF-A0A969HWR9-F1
#
_entry.id   AF-A0A969HWR9-F1
#
_cell.length_a   1.000
_cell.length_b   1.000
_cell.length_c   1.000
_cell.angle_alpha   90.00
_cell.angle_beta   90.00
_cell.angle_gamma   90.00
#
_symmetry.space_group_name_H-M   'P 1'
#
loop_
_entity.id
_entity.type
_entity.pdbx_description
1 polymer ?
#
loop_
_entity_poly.entity_id
_entity_poly.type
_entity_poly.pdbx_seq_one_letter_code
_entity_poly.pdbx_strand_id
1 'polypeptide(L)'
;MHLTGGTMIGPGSSLFAVHMVPKTVPAFTWGSDVFYEYRINDMIDVARKVMKRRKQVMSPAYEAMLREVFLMTRHYRDGMHADVPGAVREAGEQALTAA
;
A
#
# COMPACT_ATOMS: atom_id res chain seq x y z
N MET A 1 -9.38 -11.12 5.34
CA MET A 1 -9.78 -9.84 4.76
C MET A 1 -11.22 -9.91 4.30
N HIS A 2 -12.10 -9.15 4.95
CA HIS A 2 -13.47 -8.92 4.48
C HIS A 2 -13.55 -7.62 3.69
N LEU A 3 -14.19 -7.68 2.53
CA LEU A 3 -14.51 -6.53 1.69
C LEU A 3 -16.02 -6.29 1.76
N THR A 4 -16.41 -5.04 1.99
CA THR A 4 -17.82 -4.66 1.94
C THR A 4 -18.23 -4.28 0.52
N GLY A 5 -19.51 -4.41 0.19
CA GLY A 5 -20.04 -3.86 -1.06
C GLY A 5 -19.80 -2.35 -1.12
N GLY A 6 -19.09 -1.88 -2.15
CA GLY A 6 -18.70 -0.49 -2.31
C GLY A 6 -17.30 -0.14 -1.82
N THR A 7 -16.50 -1.10 -1.37
CA THR A 7 -15.07 -0.86 -1.08
C THR A 7 -14.29 -0.56 -2.36
N MET A 8 -13.63 0.59 -2.41
CA MET A 8 -12.78 1.06 -3.50
C MET A 8 -11.31 1.02 -3.07
N ILE A 9 -10.48 0.25 -3.79
CA ILE A 9 -9.03 0.17 -3.55
C ILE A 9 -8.28 0.78 -4.72
N GLY A 10 -7.47 1.78 -4.43
CA GLY A 10 -6.65 2.48 -5.41
C GLY A 10 -5.55 1.59 -5.99
N PRO A 11 -5.11 1.87 -7.23
CA PRO A 11 -4.04 1.12 -7.88
C PRO A 11 -2.73 1.22 -7.10
N GLY A 12 -1.91 0.18 -7.19
CA GLY A 12 -0.60 0.12 -6.53
C GLY A 12 -0.66 -0.01 -5.01
N SER A 13 -1.85 -0.22 -4.42
CA SER A 13 -2.00 -0.48 -2.99
C SER A 13 -1.78 -1.96 -2.66
N SER A 14 -1.11 -2.22 -1.54
CA SER A 14 -0.84 -3.55 -1.03
C SER A 14 -1.26 -3.64 0.42
N LEU A 15 -2.31 -4.40 0.66
CA LEU A 15 -2.94 -4.63 1.95
C LEU A 15 -2.70 -6.07 2.38
N PHE A 16 -2.26 -6.28 3.60
CA PHE A 16 -1.98 -7.61 4.15
C PHE A 16 -2.46 -7.68 5.59
N ALA A 17 -2.76 -8.88 6.07
CA ALA A 17 -3.19 -9.12 7.46
C ALA A 17 -4.40 -8.30 7.96
N VAL A 18 -5.11 -7.57 7.10
CA VAL A 18 -6.31 -6.79 7.47
C VAL A 18 -7.53 -7.68 7.67
N HIS A 19 -8.22 -7.47 8.80
CA HIS A 19 -9.51 -8.11 9.06
C HIS A 19 -10.66 -7.43 8.31
N MET A 20 -10.73 -6.09 8.37
CA MET A 20 -11.72 -5.24 7.69
C MET A 20 -11.02 -4.10 6.96
N VAL A 21 -11.36 -3.91 5.69
CA VAL A 21 -10.77 -2.83 4.87
C VAL A 21 -11.68 -1.61 4.88
N PRO A 22 -11.12 -0.39 5.00
CA PRO A 22 -11.90 0.84 4.88
C PRO A 22 -12.69 0.90 3.57
N LYS A 23 -13.75 1.72 3.53
CA LYS A 23 -14.55 1.91 2.31
C LYS A 23 -13.73 2.46 1.14
N THR A 24 -12.75 3.31 1.43
CA THR A 24 -11.89 3.91 0.41
C THR A 24 -10.44 3.79 0.84
N VAL A 25 -9.65 3.12 0.01
CA VAL A 25 -8.19 3.02 0.16
C VAL A 25 -7.56 3.76 -1.01
N PRO A 26 -6.87 4.89 -0.77
CA PRO A 26 -6.22 5.64 -1.85
C PRO A 26 -5.17 4.83 -2.62
N ALA A 27 -4.72 5.35 -3.76
CA ALA A 27 -3.66 4.73 -4.54
C ALA A 27 -2.33 4.74 -3.78
N PHE A 28 -1.51 3.71 -4.01
CA PHE A 28 -0.17 3.55 -3.41
C PHE A 28 -0.18 3.52 -1.88
N THR A 29 -1.11 2.75 -1.32
CA THR A 29 -1.19 2.49 0.13
C THR A 29 -0.43 1.22 0.48
N TRP A 30 0.33 1.24 1.56
CA TRP A 30 0.92 0.06 2.16
C TRP A 30 0.43 -0.09 3.59
N GLY A 31 -0.04 -1.27 3.97
CA GLY A 31 -0.34 -1.51 5.38
C GLY A 31 -1.20 -2.71 5.69
N SER A 32 -1.34 -2.93 6.99
CA SER A 32 -2.31 -3.81 7.60
C SER A 32 -3.31 -2.99 8.41
N ASP A 33 -3.20 -2.99 9.73
CA ASP A 33 -4.09 -2.25 10.63
C ASP A 33 -3.80 -0.75 10.65
N VAL A 34 -2.58 -0.36 10.24
CA VAL A 34 -2.21 1.03 10.00
C VAL A 34 -1.76 1.18 8.55
N PHE A 35 -2.29 2.21 7.88
CA PHE A 35 -2.00 2.51 6.49
C PHE A 35 -0.99 3.64 6.36
N TYR A 36 -0.06 3.47 5.42
CA TYR A 36 1.01 4.42 5.12
C TYR A 36 1.11 4.63 3.61
N GLU A 37 1.75 5.73 3.21
CA GLU A 37 2.20 5.89 1.84
C GLU A 37 3.22 4.80 1.49
N TYR A 38 3.01 4.11 0.38
CA TYR A 38 3.91 3.07 -0.07
C TYR A 38 5.21 3.68 -0.62
N ARG A 39 6.35 3.12 -0.21
CA ARG A 39 7.66 3.42 -0.80
C ARG A 39 7.65 3.09 -2.29
N ILE A 40 7.66 4.12 -3.13
CA ILE A 40 7.46 3.99 -4.59
C ILE A 40 8.47 3.04 -5.26
N ASN A 41 9.72 3.03 -4.84
CA ASN A 41 10.74 2.15 -5.40
C ASN A 41 10.45 0.67 -5.11
N ASP A 42 10.06 0.34 -3.86
CA ASP A 42 9.71 -1.01 -3.46
C ASP A 42 8.46 -1.50 -4.23
N MET A 43 7.47 -0.61 -4.40
CA MET A 43 6.26 -0.90 -5.17
C MET A 43 6.60 -1.21 -6.65
N ILE A 44 7.47 -0.40 -7.27
CA ILE A 44 7.95 -0.62 -8.64
C ILE A 44 8.67 -1.98 -8.76
N ASP A 45 9.50 -2.34 -7.79
CA ASP A 45 10.20 -3.63 -7.78
C ASP A 45 9.23 -4.81 -7.68
N VAL A 46 8.18 -4.69 -6.84
CA VAL A 46 7.11 -5.68 -6.77
C VAL A 46 6.35 -5.77 -8.09
N ALA A 47 5.96 -4.63 -8.66
CA ALA A 47 5.27 -4.59 -9.95
C ALA A 47 6.11 -5.23 -11.06
N ARG A 48 7.42 -4.96 -11.12
CA ARG A 48 8.35 -5.58 -12.06
C ARG A 48 8.40 -7.10 -11.89
N LYS A 49 8.47 -7.60 -10.66
CA LYS A 49 8.44 -9.05 -10.35
C LYS A 49 7.12 -9.70 -10.79
N VAL A 50 5.98 -9.05 -10.51
CA VAL A 50 4.64 -9.55 -10.88
C VAL A 50 4.45 -9.58 -12.39
N MET A 51 4.88 -8.55 -13.12
CA MET A 51 4.85 -8.50 -14.58
C MET A 51 5.73 -9.59 -15.19
N LYS A 52 6.95 -9.77 -14.67
CA LYS A 52 7.87 -10.83 -15.12
C LYS A 52 7.26 -12.22 -14.99
N ARG A 53 6.51 -12.49 -13.91
CA ARG A 53 5.78 -13.76 -13.73
C ARG A 53 4.75 -14.01 -14.85
N ARG A 54 4.22 -12.95 -15.45
CA ARG A 54 3.31 -13.01 -16.61
C ARG A 54 4.03 -12.91 -17.96
N LYS A 55 5.37 -13.09 -17.97
CA LYS A 55 6.23 -12.92 -19.14
C LYS A 55 6.16 -11.52 -19.77
N GLN A 56 5.83 -10.49 -18.97
CA GLN A 56 5.82 -9.09 -19.40
C GLN A 56 7.03 -8.35 -18.81
N VAL A 57 7.75 -7.61 -19.66
CA VAL A 57 8.86 -6.75 -19.23
C VAL A 57 8.29 -5.36 -18.97
N MET A 58 8.56 -4.81 -17.78
CA MET A 58 8.22 -3.42 -17.47
C MET A 58 9.11 -2.48 -18.28
N SER A 59 8.50 -1.65 -19.12
CA SER A 59 9.22 -0.65 -19.90
C SER A 59 9.60 0.56 -19.02
N PRO A 60 10.65 1.32 -19.39
CA PRO A 60 11.00 2.56 -18.70
C PRO A 60 9.86 3.58 -18.69
N ALA A 61 9.09 3.67 -19.77
CA ALA A 61 7.93 4.56 -19.86
C ALA A 61 6.82 4.18 -18.86
N TYR A 62 6.61 2.88 -18.63
CA TYR A 62 5.64 2.40 -17.64
C TYR A 62 6.08 2.76 -16.21
N GLU A 63 7.37 2.59 -15.91
CA GLU A 63 7.92 3.01 -14.61
C GLU A 63 7.77 4.53 -14.40
N ALA A 64 8.11 5.35 -15.41
CA ALA A 64 7.95 6.80 -15.35
C ALA A 64 6.49 7.20 -15.12
N MET A 65 5.55 6.53 -15.80
CA MET A 65 4.11 6.75 -15.59
C MET A 65 3.68 6.41 -14.16
N LEU A 66 4.14 5.30 -13.58
CA LEU A 66 3.84 4.97 -12.18
C LEU A 66 4.35 6.04 -11.21
N ARG A 67 5.55 6.57 -11.45
CA ARG A 67 6.12 7.65 -10.62
C ARG A 67 5.32 8.94 -10.74
N GLU A 68 4.87 9.30 -11.94
CA GLU A 68 4.05 10.48 -12.15
C GLU A 68 2.69 10.35 -11.46
N VAL A 69 1.99 9.22 -11.65
CA VAL A 69 0.69 8.97 -11.01
C VAL A 69 0.83 8.93 -9.48
N PHE A 70 1.95 8.43 -8.94
CA PHE A 70 2.25 8.48 -7.52
C PHE A 70 2.28 9.92 -6.98
N LEU A 71 2.91 10.85 -7.72
CA LEU A 71 2.96 12.27 -7.36
C LEU A 71 1.60 12.94 -7.49
N MET A 72 0.90 12.74 -8.61
CA MET A 72 -0.42 13.32 -8.87
C MET A 72 -1.46 12.95 -7.80
N THR A 73 -1.39 11.73 -7.28
CA THR A 73 -2.36 11.19 -6.33
C THR A 73 -2.01 11.46 -4.86
N ARG A 74 -0.91 12.19 -4.58
CA ARG A 74 -0.40 12.39 -3.22
C ARG A 74 -1.42 13.01 -2.27
N HIS A 75 -2.17 14.01 -2.73
CA HIS A 75 -3.18 14.69 -1.92
C HIS A 75 -4.28 13.76 -1.37
N TYR A 76 -4.55 12.63 -2.03
CA TYR A 76 -5.51 11.63 -1.52
C TYR A 76 -4.97 10.84 -0.31
N ARG A 77 -3.66 10.92 0.00
CA ARG A 77 -3.01 10.20 1.11
C ARG A 77 -2.85 11.04 2.37
N ASP A 78 -3.00 12.36 2.30
CA ASP A 78 -2.75 13.29 3.41
C ASP A 78 -3.65 13.02 4.66
N GLY A 79 -4.80 12.36 4.46
CA GLY A 79 -5.73 11.97 5.52
C GLY A 79 -5.63 10.52 6.03
N MET A 80 -4.67 9.72 5.56
CA MET A 80 -4.60 8.27 5.88
C MET A 80 -4.38 7.92 7.34
N HIS A 81 -3.89 8.87 8.14
CA HIS A 81 -3.63 8.67 9.57
C HIS A 81 -4.88 8.79 10.44
N ALA A 82 -6.03 9.20 9.87
CA ALA A 82 -7.27 9.40 10.60
C ALA A 82 -8.24 8.23 10.38
N ASP A 83 -8.67 7.65 11.49
CA ASP A 83 -9.74 6.65 11.66
C ASP A 83 -9.46 5.21 11.22
N VAL A 84 -8.63 4.53 12.02
CA VAL A 84 -8.87 3.12 12.35
C VAL A 84 -9.27 3.06 13.84
N PRO A 85 -10.58 2.94 14.17
CA PRO A 85 -10.99 2.66 15.54
C PRO A 85 -10.36 1.33 15.98
N GLY A 86 -9.39 1.39 16.90
CA GLY A 86 -8.75 0.18 17.48
C GLY A 86 -7.27 -0.02 17.19
N ALA A 87 -6.57 0.89 16.49
CA ALA A 87 -5.12 0.82 16.34
C ALA A 87 -4.41 1.21 17.65
N VAL A 88 -4.38 0.29 18.62
CA VAL A 88 -3.61 0.41 19.85
C VAL A 88 -2.12 0.36 19.49
N ARG A 89 -1.39 1.37 19.97
CA ARG A 89 0.07 1.47 19.87
C ARG A 89 0.70 0.36 20.71
N GLU A 90 1.17 -0.72 20.10
CA GLU A 90 2.26 -1.51 20.70
C GLU A 90 3.53 -1.26 19.90
N ALA A 91 4.33 -0.37 20.47
CA ALA A 91 5.65 -0.01 20.01
C ALA A 91 6.53 -1.26 19.99
N GLY A 92 7.31 -1.40 18.91
CA GLY A 92 8.34 -2.42 18.78
C GLY A 92 9.43 -2.27 19.84
N GLU A 93 9.25 -2.97 20.94
CA GLU A 93 10.27 -3.21 21.96
C GLU A 93 10.16 -4.66 22.44
N GLN A 94 10.42 -5.62 21.56
CA GLN A 94 10.60 -7.03 21.96
C GLN A 94 11.32 -7.93 20.94
N ALA A 95 11.95 -7.38 19.89
CA ALA A 95 12.68 -8.18 18.89
C ALA A 95 14.22 -8.08 18.97
N LEU A 96 14.80 -7.54 20.06
CA LEU A 96 16.26 -7.41 20.20
C LEU A 96 16.83 -7.91 21.55
N THR A 97 16.19 -8.88 22.21
CA THR A 97 16.78 -9.51 23.41
C THR A 97 16.51 -11.00 23.50
N ALA A 98 16.75 -11.72 22.40
CA ALA A 98 16.85 -13.18 22.41
C ALA A 98 17.79 -13.67 21.29
N ALA A 99 19.03 -13.15 21.29
CA ALA A 99 20.16 -13.72 20.57
C ALA A 99 21.34 -13.83 21.54
#